data_AF-A0A512IK02-F1
#
_entry.id   AF-A0A512IK02-F1
#
_cell.length_a   1.000
_cell.length_b   1.000
_cell.length_c   1.000
_cell.angle_alpha   90.00
_cell.angle_beta   90.00
_cell.angle_gamma   90.00
#
_symmetry.space_group_name_H-M   'P 1'
#
loop_
_entity.id
_entity.type
_entity.pdbx_description
1 polymer ?
#
loop_
_entity_poly.entity_id
_entity_poly.type
_entity_poly.pdbx_seq_one_letter_code
_entity_poly.pdbx_strand_id
1 'polypeptide(L)'
;MAKWGVGVASRPTGLFALACRPHLLHERAMAENTYNPFWRTKTLDEMTSAEWESLCDGCGRCCLLKLEDDDTGEIHHTDVGCTLLDAHSCTCRDYRNRAKRVPDCVRLTPEAVRTIPWLPPTCAYRLVREGQDLRSWHPLVSGRRASVHEAGISVRGRVAGNEEEFTEDELVDRIVPWPDAAA
;
A
#
# COMPACT_ATOMS: atom_id res chain seq x y z
N MET A 1 85.02 7.14 13.52
CA MET A 1 84.02 7.23 14.61
C MET A 1 82.88 6.30 14.19
N ALA A 2 82.87 5.02 14.60
CA ALA A 2 82.19 4.53 15.82
C ALA A 2 80.81 5.19 15.95
N LYS A 3 79.66 4.51 15.81
CA LYS A 3 79.13 3.39 16.60
C LYS A 3 77.93 2.81 15.79
N TRP A 4 77.81 1.51 15.50
CA TRP A 4 77.43 0.37 16.37
C TRP A 4 76.24 0.70 17.29
N GLY A 5 75.11 0.00 17.26
CA GLY A 5 74.80 -1.23 16.56
C GLY A 5 73.48 -1.84 17.02
N VAL A 6 73.44 -3.17 16.87
CA VAL A 6 72.65 -4.19 17.58
C VAL A 6 71.11 -4.08 17.53
N GLY A 7 70.35 -5.09 17.13
CA GLY A 7 70.66 -6.47 16.77
C GLY A 7 69.42 -7.35 16.95
N VAL A 8 69.35 -8.39 16.09
CA VAL A 8 68.84 -9.76 16.35
C VAL A 8 67.35 -9.89 16.72
N ALA A 9 66.48 -10.23 15.77
CA ALA A 9 66.09 -11.58 15.33
C ALA A 9 65.35 -12.43 16.37
N SER A 10 64.13 -12.87 16.02
CA SER A 10 63.81 -14.30 15.81
C SER A 10 62.30 -14.52 15.70
N ARG A 11 61.94 -15.36 14.72
CA ARG A 11 60.61 -15.94 14.54
C ARG A 11 60.47 -17.15 15.46
N PRO A 12 59.27 -17.50 15.91
CA PRO A 12 58.95 -18.87 16.26
C PRO A 12 58.30 -19.60 15.08
N THR A 13 58.83 -20.79 14.79
CA THR A 13 58.22 -21.85 14.00
C THR A 13 57.74 -22.91 14.99
N GLY A 14 56.51 -23.42 14.85
CA GLY A 14 56.03 -24.53 15.67
C GLY A 14 54.64 -25.04 15.28
N LEU A 15 54.61 -26.18 14.58
CA LEU A 15 53.46 -27.06 14.34
C LEU A 15 52.97 -27.72 15.65
N PHE A 16 51.67 -28.01 15.78
CA PHE A 16 51.10 -29.37 16.03
C PHE A 16 49.57 -29.36 16.23
N ALA A 17 48.91 -30.33 15.57
CA ALA A 17 47.69 -31.08 15.92
C ALA A 17 46.26 -30.45 15.80
N LEU A 18 45.56 -30.91 14.74
CA LEU A 18 44.21 -31.52 14.68
C LEU A 18 43.09 -31.04 15.63
N ALA A 19 42.01 -30.49 15.06
CA ALA A 19 40.63 -30.97 15.29
C ALA A 19 39.61 -30.26 14.36
N CYS A 20 38.66 -31.05 13.85
CA CYS A 20 37.48 -30.64 13.10
C CYS A 20 36.66 -29.52 13.76
N ARG A 21 36.15 -28.57 12.96
CA ARG A 21 34.70 -28.35 12.75
C ARG A 21 34.43 -27.17 11.79
N PRO A 22 33.53 -27.31 10.81
CA PRO A 22 33.00 -26.19 10.04
C PRO A 22 32.00 -25.44 10.93
N HIS A 23 32.14 -24.13 11.08
CA HIS A 23 31.15 -23.33 11.82
C HIS A 23 30.90 -21.98 11.13
N LEU A 24 29.74 -21.94 10.46
CA LEU A 24 28.81 -20.82 10.35
C LEU A 24 29.24 -19.69 9.40
N LEU A 25 28.76 -19.63 8.16
CA LEU A 25 27.37 -19.24 7.83
C LEU A 25 26.87 -18.15 8.78
N HIS A 26 27.25 -16.90 8.48
CA HIS A 26 26.44 -15.75 8.86
C HIS A 26 25.84 -15.10 7.60
N GLU A 27 25.46 -15.93 6.63
CA GLU A 27 24.29 -15.67 5.80
C GLU A 27 23.11 -15.67 6.76
N ARG A 28 22.74 -14.48 7.24
CA ARG A 28 21.46 -14.26 7.90
C ARG A 28 20.40 -14.54 6.84
N ALA A 29 19.98 -15.80 6.81
CA ALA A 29 18.69 -16.24 6.31
C ALA A 29 17.62 -15.34 6.94
N MET A 30 17.29 -14.24 6.27
CA MET A 30 15.97 -13.66 6.35
C MET A 30 15.09 -14.70 5.69
N ALA A 31 14.33 -15.41 6.51
CA ALA A 31 13.47 -16.50 6.08
C ALA A 31 12.73 -16.14 4.78
N GLU A 32 13.18 -16.74 3.67
CA GLU A 32 12.37 -16.88 2.47
C GLU A 32 11.18 -17.73 2.88
N ASN A 33 10.08 -17.06 3.21
CA ASN A 33 8.78 -17.68 3.20
C ASN A 33 8.54 -18.10 1.74
N THR A 34 8.80 -19.37 1.44
CA THR A 34 8.70 -19.99 0.10
C THR A 34 7.28 -20.03 -0.46
N TYR A 35 6.34 -19.31 0.16
CA TYR A 35 5.01 -19.07 -0.34
C TYR A 35 4.95 -17.65 -0.92
N ASN A 36 4.98 -17.57 -2.25
CA ASN A 36 4.74 -16.31 -2.95
C ASN A 36 3.29 -15.85 -2.61
N PRO A 37 3.09 -14.63 -2.10
CA PRO A 37 1.76 -14.19 -1.68
C PRO A 37 0.73 -14.25 -2.81
N PHE A 38 -0.54 -14.44 -2.45
CA PHE A 38 -1.61 -14.66 -3.43
C PHE A 38 -1.74 -13.52 -4.45
N TRP A 39 -1.51 -12.27 -4.04
CA TRP A 39 -1.63 -11.09 -4.93
C TRP A 39 -0.52 -11.02 -5.99
N ARG A 40 0.53 -11.82 -5.87
CA ARG A 40 1.60 -11.96 -6.87
C ARG A 40 1.41 -13.17 -7.78
N THR A 41 0.55 -14.11 -7.41
CA THR A 41 0.41 -15.40 -8.10
C THR A 41 -0.96 -15.59 -8.75
N LYS A 42 -1.99 -14.95 -8.22
CA LYS A 42 -3.37 -15.02 -8.73
C LYS A 42 -3.72 -13.76 -9.49
N THR A 43 -4.46 -13.94 -10.58
CA THR A 43 -5.23 -12.89 -11.24
C THR A 43 -6.42 -12.46 -10.35
N LEU A 44 -7.02 -11.31 -10.67
CA LEU A 44 -8.18 -10.79 -9.94
C LEU A 44 -9.36 -11.78 -9.90
N ASP A 45 -9.59 -12.53 -10.99
CA ASP A 45 -10.72 -13.45 -11.12
C ASP A 45 -10.48 -14.80 -10.40
N GLU A 46 -9.23 -15.12 -10.03
CA GLU A 46 -8.87 -16.33 -9.28
C GLU A 46 -8.95 -16.13 -7.75
N MET A 47 -9.15 -14.90 -7.30
CA MET A 47 -9.21 -14.58 -5.88
C MET A 47 -10.54 -15.03 -5.26
N THR A 48 -10.45 -15.65 -4.09
CA THR A 48 -11.62 -15.84 -3.23
C THR A 48 -12.15 -14.48 -2.77
N SER A 49 -13.41 -14.42 -2.32
CA SER A 49 -13.96 -13.17 -1.78
C SER A 49 -13.16 -12.64 -0.59
N ALA A 50 -12.58 -13.51 0.24
CA ALA A 50 -11.75 -13.08 1.36
C ALA A 50 -10.44 -12.44 0.90
N GLU A 51 -9.76 -13.06 -0.08
CA GLU A 51 -8.55 -12.50 -0.70
C GLU A 51 -8.85 -11.16 -1.38
N TRP A 52 -9.93 -11.08 -2.15
CA TRP A 52 -10.39 -9.86 -2.82
C TRP A 52 -10.63 -8.70 -1.85
N GLU A 53 -11.41 -8.94 -0.78
CA GLU A 53 -11.70 -7.91 0.21
C GLU A 53 -10.45 -7.50 0.99
N SER A 54 -9.48 -8.41 1.16
CA SER A 54 -8.20 -8.11 1.83
C SER A 54 -7.26 -7.20 1.05
N LEU A 55 -7.47 -7.02 -0.26
CA LEU A 55 -6.74 -6.04 -1.06
C LEU A 55 -7.11 -4.60 -0.69
N CYS A 56 -8.28 -4.34 -0.11
CA CYS A 56 -8.63 -2.98 0.30
C CYS A 56 -7.73 -2.53 1.46
N ASP A 57 -6.86 -1.57 1.21
CA ASP A 57 -5.97 -0.97 2.21
C ASP A 57 -6.70 -0.12 3.26
N GLY A 58 -7.94 0.30 2.99
CA GLY A 58 -8.70 1.20 3.87
C GLY A 58 -8.25 2.65 3.78
N CYS A 59 -7.78 3.09 2.61
CA CYS A 59 -7.38 4.48 2.39
C CYS A 59 -8.56 5.47 2.35
N GLY A 60 -9.77 5.01 2.03
CA GLY A 60 -10.97 5.84 1.91
C GLY A 60 -11.10 6.64 0.60
N ARG A 61 -10.11 6.60 -0.30
CA ARG A 61 -10.13 7.38 -1.57
C ARG A 61 -11.26 6.96 -2.52
N CYS A 62 -11.64 5.69 -2.54
CA CYS A 62 -12.79 5.24 -3.33
C CYS A 62 -14.13 5.77 -2.79
N CYS A 63 -14.19 6.18 -1.52
CA CYS A 63 -15.40 6.71 -0.88
C CYS A 63 -15.57 8.23 -1.02
N LEU A 64 -14.59 8.95 -1.59
CA LEU A 64 -14.75 10.37 -1.92
C LEU A 64 -15.69 10.52 -3.13
N LEU A 65 -16.38 11.65 -3.24
CA LEU A 65 -17.18 11.95 -4.44
C LEU A 65 -16.28 12.24 -5.64
N LYS A 66 -16.74 11.78 -6.81
CA LYS A 66 -16.11 12.01 -8.11
C LYS A 66 -17.10 12.82 -8.91
N LEU A 67 -16.63 13.88 -9.54
CA LEU A 67 -17.41 14.68 -10.48
C LEU A 67 -16.95 14.31 -11.88
N GLU A 68 -17.90 14.11 -12.79
CA GLU A 68 -17.64 13.92 -14.21
C GLU A 68 -17.94 15.23 -14.92
N ASP A 69 -17.04 15.67 -15.77
CA ASP A 69 -17.26 16.81 -16.65
C ASP A 69 -18.14 16.37 -17.83
N ASP A 70 -19.32 16.99 -17.98
CA ASP A 70 -20.33 16.59 -18.96
C ASP A 70 -19.88 16.75 -20.43
N ASP A 71 -18.92 17.65 -20.69
CA ASP A 71 -18.43 17.93 -22.04
C ASP A 71 -17.28 16.99 -22.46
N THR A 72 -16.43 16.62 -21.51
CA THR A 72 -15.17 15.89 -21.76
C THR A 72 -15.14 14.46 -21.22
N GLY A 73 -16.02 14.12 -20.26
CA GLY A 73 -15.98 12.87 -19.51
C GLY A 73 -14.79 12.75 -18.56
N GLU A 74 -14.08 13.86 -18.28
CA GLU A 74 -12.97 13.85 -17.32
C GLU A 74 -13.51 13.66 -15.89
N ILE A 75 -12.83 12.81 -15.11
CA ILE A 75 -13.21 12.54 -13.72
C ILE A 75 -12.34 13.37 -12.77
N HIS A 76 -12.99 14.26 -12.04
CA HIS A 76 -12.38 15.06 -11.00
C HIS A 76 -12.57 14.45 -9.61
N HIS A 77 -11.53 14.55 -8.79
CA HIS A 77 -11.55 14.11 -7.40
C HIS A 77 -11.91 15.27 -6.47
N THR A 78 -12.80 15.02 -5.52
CA THR A 78 -13.11 15.97 -4.44
C THR A 78 -12.53 15.49 -3.11
N ASP A 79 -12.52 16.35 -2.09
CA ASP A 79 -12.24 15.96 -0.71
C ASP A 79 -13.52 15.78 0.14
N VAL A 80 -14.65 15.58 -0.52
CA VAL A 80 -15.95 15.30 0.11
C VAL A 80 -16.18 13.79 0.15
N GLY A 81 -16.52 13.26 1.32
CA GLY A 81 -16.84 11.85 1.50
C GLY A 81 -18.29 11.54 1.17
N CYS A 82 -18.60 10.33 0.73
CA CYS A 82 -19.99 9.88 0.67
C CYS A 82 -20.63 9.79 2.06
N THR A 83 -21.96 9.73 2.12
CA THR A 83 -22.80 9.57 3.32
C THR A 83 -22.27 8.56 4.35
N LEU A 84 -21.65 7.47 3.88
CA LEU A 84 -21.20 6.36 4.74
C LEU A 84 -19.73 6.42 5.13
N LEU A 85 -18.96 7.38 4.66
CA LEU A 85 -17.55 7.51 5.04
C LEU A 85 -17.43 7.96 6.50
N ASP A 86 -16.65 7.25 7.28
CA ASP A 86 -16.06 7.80 8.50
C ASP A 86 -14.67 8.35 8.15
N ALA A 87 -14.55 9.67 8.11
CA ALA A 87 -13.31 10.37 7.76
C ALA A 87 -12.16 10.13 8.74
N HIS A 88 -12.46 9.77 9.99
CA HIS A 88 -11.43 9.48 10.98
C HIS A 88 -10.87 8.06 10.78
N SER A 89 -11.72 7.05 10.72
CA SER A 89 -11.25 5.66 10.49
C SER A 89 -10.87 5.37 9.04
N CYS A 90 -11.31 6.19 8.08
CA CYS A 90 -11.25 5.98 6.64
C CYS A 90 -11.96 4.70 6.18
N THR A 91 -13.01 4.30 6.91
CA THR A 91 -13.80 3.10 6.60
C THR A 91 -15.27 3.44 6.38
N CYS A 92 -15.96 2.56 5.68
CA CYS A 92 -17.40 2.67 5.48
C CYS A 92 -18.14 2.23 6.75
N ARG A 93 -19.01 3.09 7.28
CA ARG A 93 -19.82 2.84 8.48
C ARG A 93 -20.79 1.66 8.33
N ASP A 94 -21.19 1.34 7.10
CA ASP A 94 -22.11 0.24 6.79
C ASP A 94 -21.73 -0.45 5.48
N TYR A 95 -20.51 -1.00 5.44
CA TYR A 95 -19.96 -1.61 4.23
C TYR A 95 -20.87 -2.72 3.67
N ARG A 96 -21.52 -3.51 4.52
CA ARG A 96 -22.38 -4.62 4.12
C ARG A 96 -23.62 -4.18 3.34
N ASN A 97 -24.20 -3.02 3.69
CA ASN A 97 -25.42 -2.51 3.06
C ASN A 97 -25.17 -1.29 2.17
N ARG A 98 -23.90 -0.93 1.90
CA ARG A 98 -23.52 0.30 1.19
C ARG A 98 -24.28 0.55 -0.12
N ALA A 99 -24.40 -0.46 -0.98
CA ALA A 99 -25.08 -0.33 -2.27
C ALA A 99 -26.60 -0.12 -2.16
N LYS A 100 -27.21 -0.48 -1.01
CA LYS A 100 -28.63 -0.19 -0.73
C LYS A 100 -28.84 1.22 -0.20
N ARG A 101 -27.83 1.78 0.46
CA ARG A 101 -27.90 3.07 1.16
C ARG A 101 -27.38 4.22 0.31
N VAL A 102 -26.38 3.96 -0.53
CA VAL A 102 -25.76 4.91 -1.45
C VAL A 102 -25.80 4.25 -2.83
N PRO A 103 -26.81 4.57 -3.66
CA PRO A 103 -26.97 3.95 -4.98
C PRO A 103 -25.74 4.07 -5.88
N ASP A 104 -25.03 5.20 -5.78
CA ASP A 104 -23.83 5.48 -6.57
C ASP A 104 -22.55 4.86 -6.00
N CYS A 105 -22.66 4.09 -4.91
CA CYS A 105 -21.52 3.38 -4.33
C CYS A 105 -21.06 2.25 -5.25
N VAL A 106 -20.02 2.53 -6.04
CA VAL A 106 -19.44 1.57 -6.97
C VAL A 106 -18.86 0.38 -6.22
N ARG A 107 -19.38 -0.81 -6.52
CA ARG A 107 -18.80 -2.06 -6.04
C ARG A 107 -17.58 -2.40 -6.89
N LEU A 108 -16.40 -2.39 -6.28
CA LEU A 108 -15.17 -2.86 -6.92
C LEU A 108 -15.26 -4.38 -7.10
N THR A 109 -15.70 -4.82 -8.27
CA THR A 109 -15.58 -6.20 -8.77
C THR A 109 -14.37 -6.31 -9.69
N PRO A 110 -13.84 -7.51 -9.99
CA PRO A 110 -12.78 -7.69 -10.98
C PRO A 110 -13.10 -7.00 -12.33
N GLU A 111 -14.35 -7.10 -12.78
CA GLU A 111 -14.82 -6.45 -14.01
C GLU A 111 -14.81 -4.93 -13.90
N ALA A 112 -15.36 -4.36 -12.83
CA ALA A 112 -15.37 -2.91 -12.63
C ALA A 112 -13.95 -2.33 -12.49
N VAL A 113 -13.06 -3.02 -11.80
CA VAL A 113 -11.65 -2.59 -11.64
C VAL A 113 -10.92 -2.55 -12.99
N ARG A 114 -11.32 -3.32 -13.99
CA ARG A 114 -10.74 -3.24 -15.34
C ARG A 114 -11.15 -1.99 -16.10
N THR A 115 -12.32 -1.43 -15.80
CA THR A 115 -12.90 -0.31 -16.56
C THR A 115 -12.87 1.03 -15.84
N ILE A 116 -12.82 1.05 -14.50
CA ILE A 116 -12.80 2.29 -13.72
C ILE A 116 -11.48 3.07 -13.95
N PRO A 117 -11.53 4.31 -14.48
CA PRO A 117 -10.33 5.10 -14.77
C PRO A 117 -9.78 5.84 -13.54
N TRP A 118 -10.63 6.14 -12.56
CA TRP A 118 -10.31 7.03 -11.42
C TRP A 118 -9.69 6.33 -10.22
N LEU A 119 -9.36 5.04 -10.30
CA LEU A 119 -8.68 4.35 -9.20
C LEU A 119 -7.28 4.94 -8.99
N PRO A 120 -6.90 5.27 -7.73
CA PRO A 120 -5.58 5.81 -7.45
C PRO A 120 -4.45 4.91 -7.96
N PRO A 121 -3.32 5.48 -8.41
CA PRO A 121 -2.16 4.69 -8.85
C PRO A 121 -1.67 3.69 -7.81
N THR A 122 -1.86 3.98 -6.53
CA THR A 122 -1.46 3.14 -5.40
C THR A 122 -2.53 2.14 -4.96
N CYS A 123 -3.72 2.15 -5.58
CA CYS A 123 -4.81 1.25 -5.23
C CYS A 123 -4.39 -0.21 -5.46
N ALA A 124 -4.48 -1.05 -4.43
CA ALA A 124 -4.07 -2.46 -4.51
C ALA A 124 -4.74 -3.22 -5.66
N TYR A 125 -6.04 -3.00 -5.89
CA TYR A 125 -6.77 -3.61 -7.01
C TYR A 125 -6.15 -3.25 -8.37
N ARG A 126 -5.72 -2.00 -8.53
CA ARG A 126 -5.07 -1.50 -9.74
C ARG A 126 -3.66 -2.07 -9.88
N LEU A 127 -2.88 -2.07 -8.81
CA LEU A 127 -1.51 -2.62 -8.80
C LEU A 127 -1.51 -4.09 -9.22
N VAL A 128 -2.37 -4.91 -8.59
CA VAL A 128 -2.48 -6.34 -8.91
C VAL A 128 -2.94 -6.58 -10.34
N ARG A 129 -3.92 -5.80 -10.84
CA ARG A 129 -4.35 -5.84 -12.25
C ARG A 129 -3.18 -5.59 -13.21
N GLU A 130 -2.29 -4.67 -12.84
CA GLU A 130 -1.12 -4.27 -13.63
C GLU A 130 0.09 -5.18 -13.40
N GLY A 131 -0.05 -6.27 -12.63
CA GLY A 131 1.04 -7.19 -12.29
C GLY A 131 2.11 -6.58 -11.38
N GLN A 132 1.79 -5.45 -10.73
CA GLN A 132 2.67 -4.76 -9.79
C GLN A 132 2.48 -5.32 -8.37
N ASP A 133 3.54 -5.21 -7.58
CA ASP A 133 3.48 -5.59 -6.17
C ASP A 133 2.81 -4.52 -5.31
N LEU A 134 2.30 -4.94 -4.15
CA LEU A 134 1.73 -4.03 -3.15
C LEU A 134 2.83 -3.19 -2.50
N ARG A 135 2.50 -1.96 -2.14
CA ARG A 135 3.42 -1.03 -1.47
C ARG A 135 3.81 -1.56 -0.09
N SER A 136 5.01 -1.20 0.38
CA SER A 136 5.54 -1.66 1.68
C SER A 136 4.66 -1.28 2.89
N TRP A 137 3.88 -0.21 2.77
CA TRP A 137 2.93 0.23 3.79
C TRP A 137 1.57 -0.50 3.72
N HIS A 138 1.31 -1.30 2.70
CA HIS A 138 0.03 -1.99 2.53
C HIS A 138 -0.18 -3.03 3.66
N PRO A 139 -1.38 -3.18 4.25
CA PRO A 139 -1.59 -4.07 5.41
C PRO A 139 -1.22 -5.54 5.18
N LEU A 140 -1.39 -6.06 3.97
CA LEU A 140 -0.94 -7.42 3.60
C LEU A 140 0.58 -7.60 3.57
N VAL A 141 1.34 -6.49 3.47
CA VAL A 141 2.81 -6.48 3.47
C VAL A 141 3.35 -6.08 4.84
N SER A 142 2.81 -5.01 5.43
CA SER A 142 3.27 -4.44 6.71
C SER A 142 2.71 -5.17 7.94
N GLY A 143 1.63 -5.93 7.77
CA GLY A 143 0.86 -6.53 8.88
C GLY A 143 0.07 -5.50 9.71
N ARG A 144 0.06 -4.23 9.34
CA ARG A 144 -0.49 -3.12 10.13
C ARG A 144 -1.45 -2.29 9.29
N ARG A 145 -2.65 -2.03 9.80
CA ARG A 145 -3.57 -1.05 9.16
C ARG A 145 -3.10 0.40 9.34
N ALA A 146 -2.42 0.68 10.46
CA ALA A 146 -1.95 2.03 10.78
C ALA A 146 -0.93 2.58 9.75
N SER A 147 -0.17 1.70 9.08
CA SER A 147 0.86 2.12 8.11
C SER A 147 0.28 2.86 6.90
N VAL A 148 -1.00 2.64 6.58
CA VAL A 148 -1.71 3.37 5.51
C VAL A 148 -1.86 4.85 5.86
N HIS A 149 -2.15 5.16 7.13
CA HIS A 149 -2.26 6.53 7.60
C HIS A 149 -0.87 7.17 7.80
N GLU A 150 0.08 6.41 8.35
CA GLU A 150 1.46 6.86 8.55
C GLU A 150 2.17 7.18 7.23
N ALA A 151 1.85 6.45 6.16
CA ALA A 151 2.34 6.74 4.81
C ALA A 151 1.66 7.96 4.16
N GLY A 152 0.66 8.57 4.80
CA GLY A 152 -0.04 9.76 4.29
C GLY A 152 -0.96 9.48 3.10
N ILE A 153 -1.21 8.21 2.77
CA ILE A 153 -1.98 7.85 1.57
C ILE A 153 -3.48 7.88 1.83
N SER A 154 -3.92 7.70 3.08
CA SER A 154 -5.35 7.74 3.43
C SER A 154 -5.92 9.15 3.35
N VAL A 155 -7.26 9.24 3.27
CA VAL A 155 -7.99 10.51 3.32
C VAL A 155 -8.07 11.12 4.73
N ARG A 156 -7.52 10.45 5.76
CA ARG A 156 -7.59 10.89 7.16
C ARG A 156 -7.09 12.33 7.31
N GLY A 157 -7.90 13.17 7.96
CA GLY A 157 -7.56 14.58 8.21
C GLY A 157 -7.56 15.45 6.95
N ARG A 158 -8.01 14.93 5.81
CA ARG A 158 -8.06 15.63 4.52
C ARG A 158 -9.47 15.65 3.92
N VAL A 159 -10.48 15.11 4.61
CA VAL A 159 -11.89 15.15 4.18
C VAL A 159 -12.56 16.39 4.77
N ALA A 160 -13.28 17.15 3.96
CA ALA A 160 -13.96 18.38 4.39
C ALA A 160 -15.26 18.12 5.13
N GLY A 161 -15.98 17.07 4.73
CA GLY A 161 -17.25 16.65 5.31
C GLY A 161 -17.86 15.50 4.51
N ASN A 162 -19.07 15.11 4.88
CA ASN A 162 -19.87 14.16 4.10
C ASN A 162 -20.76 14.92 3.09
N GLU A 163 -21.21 14.23 2.04
CA GLU A 163 -21.92 14.84 0.90
C GLU A 163 -23.16 15.65 1.29
N GLU A 164 -23.86 15.28 2.36
CA GLU A 164 -25.07 15.97 2.82
C GLU A 164 -24.81 17.38 3.37
N GLU A 165 -23.54 17.73 3.61
CA GLU A 165 -23.10 19.04 4.08
C GLU A 165 -22.85 20.04 2.93
N PHE A 166 -22.94 19.58 1.67
CA PHE A 166 -22.61 20.39 0.49
C PHE A 166 -23.74 20.34 -0.54
N THR A 167 -23.94 21.46 -1.24
CA THR A 167 -24.74 21.52 -2.47
C THR A 167 -23.91 21.08 -3.68
N GLU A 168 -24.57 20.72 -4.78
CA GLU A 168 -23.88 20.33 -6.03
C GLU A 168 -22.92 21.41 -6.52
N ASP A 169 -23.31 22.68 -6.45
CA ASP A 169 -22.45 23.82 -6.82
C ASP A 169 -21.22 23.92 -5.91
N GLU A 170 -21.39 23.70 -4.59
CA GLU A 170 -20.27 23.71 -3.65
C GLU A 170 -19.29 22.56 -3.88
N LEU A 171 -19.73 21.41 -4.38
CA LEU A 171 -18.85 20.26 -4.67
C LEU A 171 -17.77 20.60 -5.71
N VAL A 172 -18.07 21.48 -6.68
CA VAL A 172 -17.12 21.92 -7.70
C VAL A 172 -15.95 22.68 -7.06
N ASP A 173 -16.23 23.51 -6.06
CA ASP A 173 -15.20 24.24 -5.28
C ASP A 173 -14.40 23.31 -4.34
N ARG A 174 -14.79 22.03 -4.22
CA ARG A 174 -14.08 21.00 -3.45
C ARG A 174 -13.23 20.07 -4.33
N ILE A 175 -13.11 20.35 -5.63
CA ILE A 175 -12.17 19.63 -6.48
C ILE A 175 -10.74 19.89 -5.97
N VAL A 176 -10.00 18.80 -5.78
CA VAL A 176 -8.67 18.82 -5.16
C VAL A 176 -7.68 18.00 -6.00
N PRO A 177 -6.39 18.38 -6.00
CA PRO A 177 -5.34 17.60 -6.65
C PRO A 177 -5.13 16.31 -5.86
N TRP A 178 -5.86 15.28 -6.25
CA TRP A 178 -5.68 13.91 -5.85
C TRP A 178 -5.96 13.00 -7.03
N PRO A 179 -5.42 11.78 -7.04
CA PRO A 179 -4.37 11.28 -6.15
C PRO A 179 -2.98 11.68 -6.64
N ASP A 180 -2.21 12.42 -5.83
CA ASP A 180 -0.79 12.62 -6.12
C ASP A 180 -0.07 11.27 -6.15
N ALA A 181 0.81 11.07 -7.13
CA ALA A 181 1.56 9.83 -7.34
C ALA A 181 2.53 9.48 -6.18
N ALA A 182 2.74 10.40 -5.23
CA ALA A 182 3.76 10.30 -4.20
C ALA A 182 3.20 9.77 -2.86
N ALA A 183 3.37 8.45 -2.66
CA ALA A 183 3.79 7.73 -1.43
C ALA A 183 3.20 6.30 -1.36
#